data_AF-A0A1Z4JMG2-F1
#
_entry.id   AF-A0A1Z4JMG2-F1
#
_cell.length_a   1.000
_cell.length_b   1.000
_cell.length_c   1.000
_cell.angle_alpha   90.00
_cell.angle_beta   90.00
_cell.angle_gamma   90.00
#
_symmetry.space_group_name_H-M   'P 1'
#
loop_
_entity.id
_entity.type
_entity.pdbx_description
1 polymer ?
#
loop_
_entity_poly.entity_id
_entity_poly.type
_entity_poly.pdbx_seq_one_letter_code
_entity_poly.pdbx_strand_id
1 'polypeptide(L)' 'MPRLIGKRSNPTPAIALIAILAAAVAVSLEYFGYINLVPGFGRTTPSPMISQMEEPSEI' A
#
# COMPACT_ATOMS: atom_id res chain seq x y z
N MET A 1 -13.59 -14.09 47.95
CA MET A 1 -13.35 -14.30 46.50
C MET A 1 -13.14 -12.93 45.85
N PRO A 2 -11.98 -12.65 45.24
CA PRO A 2 -11.76 -11.35 44.60
C PRO A 2 -12.69 -11.22 43.39
N ARG A 3 -13.57 -10.22 43.40
CA ARG A 3 -14.44 -9.89 42.28
C ARG A 3 -13.64 -9.09 41.27
N LEU A 4 -13.61 -9.52 40.00
CA LEU A 4 -13.08 -8.74 38.88
C LEU A 4 -14.01 -7.55 38.59
N ILE A 5 -14.02 -6.56 39.46
CA ILE A 5 -14.72 -5.29 39.26
C ILE A 5 -13.66 -4.30 38.80
N GLY A 6 -13.70 -3.92 37.52
CA GLY A 6 -12.91 -2.78 37.00
C GLY A 6 -11.99 -3.04 35.81
N LYS A 7 -12.04 -4.19 35.11
CA LYS A 7 -11.23 -4.36 33.91
C LYS A 7 -11.85 -3.58 32.74
N ARG A 8 -11.48 -2.30 32.62
CA ARG A 8 -11.83 -1.45 31.46
C ARG A 8 -11.29 -2.14 30.21
N SER A 9 -12.19 -2.60 29.35
CA SER A 9 -11.82 -3.11 28.03
C SER A 9 -11.13 -1.98 27.26
N ASN A 10 -9.85 -2.15 26.95
CA ASN A 10 -9.13 -1.19 26.12
C ASN A 10 -9.42 -1.51 24.64
N PRO A 11 -10.11 -0.63 23.88
CA PRO A 11 -10.39 -0.86 22.47
C PRO A 11 -9.17 -0.62 21.56
N THR A 12 -8.10 0.01 22.06
CA THR A 12 -6.89 0.32 21.29
C THR A 12 -6.34 -0.85 20.47
N PRO A 13 -6.16 -2.08 21.00
CA PRO A 13 -5.69 -3.21 20.20
C PRO A 13 -6.62 -3.57 19.03
N ALA A 14 -7.94 -3.47 19.23
CA ALA A 14 -8.90 -3.72 18.15
C ALA A 14 -8.83 -2.64 17.07
N ILE A 15 -8.72 -1.37 17.48
CA ILE A 15 -8.57 -0.24 16.55
C ILE A 15 -7.26 -0.36 15.76
N ALA A 16 -6.15 -0.68 16.42
CA ALA A 16 -4.85 -0.87 15.77
C ALA A 16 -4.90 -2.00 14.73
N LEU A 17 -5.57 -3.12 15.06
CA LEU A 17 -5.73 -4.23 14.14
C LEU A 17 -6.54 -3.83 12.91
N ILE A 18 -7.65 -3.10 13.08
CA ILE A 18 -8.46 -2.58 11.97
C ILE A 18 -7.63 -1.64 11.09
N ALA A 19 -6.83 -0.77 11.69
CA ALA A 19 -5.99 0.16 10.94
C ALA A 19 -4.93 -0.58 10.09
N ILE A 20 -4.29 -1.60 10.66
CA ILE A 20 -3.31 -2.44 9.93
C ILE A 20 -4.01 -3.16 8.76
N LEU A 21 -5.21 -3.71 9.01
CA LEU A 21 -5.96 -4.41 7.97
C LEU A 21 -6.37 -3.46 6.83
N ALA A 22 -6.84 -2.27 7.16
CA ALA A 22 -7.18 -1.24 6.18
C ALA A 22 -5.97 -0.81 5.36
N ALA A 23 -4.80 -0.64 5.99
CA ALA A 23 -3.57 -0.31 5.30
C ALA A 23 -3.14 -1.41 4.31
N ALA A 24 -3.21 -2.68 4.72
CA ALA A 24 -2.87 -3.83 3.86
C ALA A 24 -3.80 -3.92 2.64
N VAL A 25 -5.10 -3.66 2.83
CA VAL A 25 -6.09 -3.61 1.74
C VAL A 25 -5.78 -2.46 0.79
N ALA A 26 -5.54 -1.25 1.30
CA ALA A 26 -5.20 -0.09 0.47
C ALA A 26 -3.96 -0.33 -0.39
N VAL A 27 -2.88 -0.87 0.21
CA VAL A 27 -1.65 -1.24 -0.52
C VAL A 27 -1.94 -2.28 -1.61
N SER A 28 -2.79 -3.26 -1.32
CA SER A 28 -3.16 -4.28 -2.30
C SER A 28 -3.94 -3.69 -3.46
N LEU A 29 -4.93 -2.82 -3.21
CA LEU A 29 -5.69 -2.15 -4.27
C LEU A 29 -4.79 -1.26 -5.14
N GLU A 30 -3.85 -0.54 -4.53
CA GLU A 30 -2.86 0.28 -5.25
C GLU A 30 -1.98 -0.59 -6.15
N TYR A 31 -1.48 -1.71 -5.61
CA TYR A 31 -0.63 -2.65 -6.35
C TYR A 31 -1.33 -3.26 -7.57
N PHE A 32 -2.60 -3.65 -7.44
CA PHE A 32 -3.41 -4.13 -8.56
C PHE A 32 -3.89 -3.01 -9.49
N GLY A 33 -3.69 -1.75 -9.12
CA GLY A 33 -4.06 -0.58 -9.92
C GLY A 33 -5.55 -0.23 -9.91
N TYR A 34 -6.32 -0.73 -8.92
CA TYR A 34 -7.71 -0.32 -8.72
C TYR A 34 -7.82 1.13 -8.25
N ILE A 35 -6.81 1.59 -7.52
CA ILE A 35 -6.63 2.97 -7.06
C ILE A 35 -5.21 3.42 -7.39
N ASN A 36 -4.98 4.73 -7.44
CA ASN A 36 -3.69 5.34 -7.76
C ASN A 36 -3.45 6.55 -6.84
N LEU A 37 -3.24 6.27 -5.56
CA LEU A 37 -2.88 7.26 -4.55
C LEU A 37 -1.39 7.61 -4.57
N VAL A 38 -0.52 6.66 -4.93
CA VAL A 38 0.93 6.81 -4.93
C VAL A 38 1.47 6.57 -6.35
N PRO A 39 1.84 7.63 -7.09
CA PRO A 39 2.34 7.51 -8.44
C PRO A 39 3.54 6.57 -8.52
N GLY A 40 3.46 5.55 -9.38
CA GLY A 40 4.55 4.59 -9.61
C GLY A 40 4.66 3.47 -8.57
N PHE A 41 3.70 3.32 -7.65
CA PHE A 41 3.68 2.22 -6.70
C PHE A 41 3.44 0.87 -7.38
N GLY A 42 4.28 -0.13 -7.11
CA GLY A 42 4.15 -1.49 -7.65
C GLY A 42 4.42 -1.65 -9.15
N ARG A 43 4.60 -0.56 -9.89
CA ARG A 43 4.90 -0.56 -11.31
C ARG A 43 6.40 -0.46 -11.51
N THR A 44 7.01 -1.48 -12.10
CA THR A 44 8.22 -1.30 -12.91
C THR A 44 7.79 -0.52 -14.14
N THR A 45 7.54 0.78 -14.02
CA THR A 45 7.49 1.65 -15.19
C THR A 45 8.81 1.46 -15.90
N PRO A 46 8.85 0.93 -17.14
CA PRO A 46 10.01 1.14 -17.97
C PRO A 46 10.15 2.65 -18.04
N SER A 47 11.25 3.16 -17.50
CA SER A 47 11.55 4.57 -17.62
C SER A 47 11.47 4.90 -19.12
N PRO A 48 10.66 5.89 -19.55
CA PRO A 48 10.57 6.25 -20.97
C PRO A 48 11.91 6.76 -21.54
N MET A 49 12.98 6.80 -20.74
CA MET A 49 14.34 7.08 -21.18
C MET A 49 14.99 6.01 -22.09
N ILE A 50 14.38 4.83 -22.28
CA ILE A 50 14.85 3.83 -23.27
C ILE A 50 13.89 3.77 -24.47
N SER A 51 13.57 4.91 -25.06
CA SER A 51 12.90 4.99 -26.37
C SER A 51 13.48 6.10 -27.25
N GLN A 52 14.71 6.54 -26.95
CA GLN A 52 15.44 7.57 -27.70
C GLN A 52 16.80 7.06 -28.21
N MET A 53 17.03 5.73 -28.22
CA MET A 53 18.30 5.13 -28.67
C MET A 53 18.08 4.10 -29.80
N GLU A 54 17.16 4.37 -30.71
CA GLU A 54 17.04 3.62 -31.96
C GLU A 54 16.58 4.57 -33.07
N GLU A 55 17.45 5.49 -33.44
CA GLU A 55 17.55 5.90 -34.84
C GLU A 55 18.96 5.52 -35.30
N PRO A 56 19.15 4.30 -35.84
CA PRO A 56 20.39 3.97 -36.50
C PRO A 56 20.54 4.91 -37.69
N SER A 57 21.66 5.63 -37.69
CA SER A 57 22.19 6.38 -38.81
C SER A 57 21.92 5.70 -40.15
N GLU A 58 21.11 6.32 -41.00
CA GLU A 58 21.07 5.98 -42.43
C GLU A 58 21.74 7.12 -43.22
N ILE A 59 22.94 6.75 -43.66
CA ILE A 59 23.88 7.25 -44.69
C ILE A 59 23.45 8.47 -45.51
#